data_AF-A0A2E8CYV7-F1
#
_entry.id   AF-A0A2E8CYV7-F1
#
_cell.length_a   1.000
_cell.length_b   1.000
_cell.length_c   1.000
_cell.angle_alpha   90.00
_cell.angle_beta   90.00
_cell.angle_gamma   90.00
#
_symmetry.space_group_name_H-M   'P 1'
#
loop_
_entity.id
_entity.type
_entity.pdbx_description
1 polymer ?
#
loop_
_entity_poly.entity_id
_entity_poly.type
_entity_poly.pdbx_seq_one_letter_code
_entity_poly.pdbx_strand_id
1 'polypeptide(L)'
;MAPDELMQRLDTLLSHVWMVRTFLKHSEEAEEDDELCEVHRDLYDYMLALGEPHKNGDAAAYIKQATKKLSKLRKATELFLDIQPEISDHTNFQMAAQSLKEAVTEVDELLSGGK
;
A
#
# COMPACT_ATOMS: atom_id res chain seq x y z
N MET A 1 0.22 -22.21 1.70
CA MET A 1 -0.33 -21.29 2.72
C MET A 1 -1.83 -21.41 2.71
N ALA A 2 -2.48 -21.53 3.88
CA ALA A 2 -3.94 -21.53 3.93
C ALA A 2 -4.49 -20.14 3.57
N PRO A 3 -5.72 -20.00 3.02
CA PRO A 3 -6.28 -18.68 2.68
C PRO A 3 -6.30 -17.70 3.86
N ASP A 4 -6.66 -18.16 5.06
CA ASP A 4 -6.71 -17.31 6.25
C ASP A 4 -5.31 -16.84 6.67
N GLU A 5 -4.31 -17.73 6.58
CA GLU A 5 -2.91 -17.40 6.85
C GLU A 5 -2.37 -16.38 5.83
N LEU A 6 -2.74 -16.52 4.55
CA LEU A 6 -2.39 -15.57 3.52
C LEU A 6 -3.05 -14.20 3.76
N MET A 7 -4.34 -14.17 4.10
CA MET A 7 -5.03 -12.94 4.47
C MET A 7 -4.34 -12.24 5.64
N GLN A 8 -4.01 -12.95 6.71
CA GLN A 8 -3.34 -12.38 7.89
C GLN A 8 -1.95 -11.82 7.56
N ARG A 9 -1.19 -12.53 6.72
CA ARG A 9 0.14 -12.07 6.30
C ARG A 9 0.03 -10.82 5.42
N LEU A 10 -0.92 -10.81 4.49
CA LEU A 10 -1.20 -9.61 3.67
C LEU A 10 -1.62 -8.44 4.55
N ASP A 11 -2.54 -8.64 5.50
CA ASP A 11 -3.02 -7.57 6.38
C ASP A 11 -1.89 -6.99 7.24
N THR A 12 -0.98 -7.86 7.69
CA THR A 12 0.23 -7.44 8.41
C THR A 12 1.11 -6.52 7.54
N LEU A 13 1.36 -6.89 6.28
CA LEU A 13 2.14 -6.05 5.36
C LEU A 13 1.43 -4.73 5.05
N LEU A 14 0.10 -4.78 4.91
CA LEU A 14 -0.70 -3.59 4.66
C LEU A 14 -0.76 -2.62 5.84
N SER A 15 -0.35 -3.02 7.05
CA SER A 15 -0.10 -2.08 8.15
C SER A 15 0.99 -1.06 7.79
N HIS A 16 2.04 -1.47 7.06
CA HIS A 16 3.08 -0.57 6.57
C HIS A 16 2.52 0.43 5.55
N VAL A 17 1.70 -0.06 4.62
CA VAL A 17 1.01 0.77 3.62
C VAL A 17 0.12 1.81 4.32
N TRP A 18 -0.60 1.41 5.36
CA TRP A 18 -1.43 2.33 6.15
C TRP A 18 -0.62 3.39 6.88
N MET A 19 0.52 3.01 7.47
CA MET A 19 1.41 3.96 8.15
C MET A 19 1.97 4.99 7.17
N VAL A 20 2.46 4.56 6.00
CA VAL A 20 2.96 5.46 4.95
C VAL A 20 1.84 6.37 4.46
N ARG A 21 0.67 5.82 4.13
CA ARG A 21 -0.49 6.62 3.73
C ARG A 21 -0.87 7.67 4.77
N THR A 22 -0.82 7.31 6.05
CA THR A 22 -1.17 8.21 7.15
C THR A 22 -0.13 9.31 7.29
N PHE A 23 1.16 8.99 7.15
CA PHE A 23 2.23 9.98 7.10
C PHE A 23 2.02 10.98 5.95
N LEU A 24 1.89 10.48 4.71
CA LEU A 24 1.73 11.32 3.51
C LEU A 24 0.48 12.20 3.58
N LYS A 25 -0.64 11.68 4.08
CA LYS A 25 -1.87 12.48 4.20
C LYS A 25 -1.68 13.75 5.06
N HIS A 26 -0.77 13.72 6.04
CA HIS A 26 -0.58 14.81 7.00
C HIS A 26 0.75 15.53 6.81
N SER A 27 1.47 15.27 5.72
CA SER A 27 2.65 16.04 5.36
C SER A 27 2.24 17.32 4.66
N GLU A 28 2.93 18.43 4.94
CA GLU A 28 2.66 19.74 4.29
C GLU A 28 2.85 19.63 2.78
N GLU A 29 3.81 18.81 2.34
CA GLU A 29 4.10 18.53 0.93
C GLU A 29 2.88 17.98 0.17
N ALA A 30 1.97 17.25 0.83
CA ALA A 30 0.78 16.69 0.17
C ALA A 30 -0.36 17.71 0.00
N GLU A 31 -0.26 18.87 0.65
CA GLU A 31 -1.16 20.01 0.43
C GLU A 31 -0.73 20.83 -0.81
N GLU A 32 0.55 20.78 -1.17
CA GLU A 32 1.16 21.56 -2.24
C GLU A 32 1.43 20.75 -3.52
N ASP A 33 1.57 19.43 -3.40
CA ASP A 33 1.87 18.51 -4.50
C ASP A 33 0.68 17.60 -4.83
N ASP A 34 0.08 17.81 -6.00
CA ASP A 34 -1.09 17.05 -6.47
C ASP A 34 -0.78 15.56 -6.71
N GLU A 35 0.45 15.21 -7.10
CA GLU A 35 0.86 13.82 -7.37
C GLU A 35 1.02 13.05 -6.05
N LEU A 36 1.61 13.67 -5.03
CA LEU A 36 1.69 13.10 -3.69
C LEU A 36 0.29 12.96 -3.06
N CYS A 37 -0.59 13.91 -3.33
CA CYS A 37 -1.99 13.83 -2.92
C CYS A 37 -2.68 12.60 -3.54
N GLU A 38 -2.41 12.32 -4.83
CA GLU A 38 -2.92 11.14 -5.53
C GLU A 38 -2.40 9.85 -4.90
N VAL A 39 -1.10 9.77 -4.58
CA VAL A 39 -0.50 8.59 -3.92
C VAL A 39 -1.27 8.20 -2.66
N HIS A 40 -1.44 9.12 -1.70
CA HIS A 40 -2.06 8.75 -0.42
C HIS A 40 -3.57 8.45 -0.55
N ARG A 41 -4.23 8.93 -1.62
CA ARG A 41 -5.62 8.59 -1.95
C ARG A 41 -5.71 7.19 -2.54
N ASP A 42 -4.83 6.84 -3.47
CA ASP A 42 -4.80 5.50 -4.06
C ASP A 42 -4.46 4.41 -3.03
N LEU A 43 -3.52 4.69 -2.11
CA LEU A 43 -3.24 3.81 -0.98
C LEU A 43 -4.49 3.62 -0.09
N TYR A 44 -5.25 4.69 0.16
CA TYR A 44 -6.50 4.61 0.92
C TYR A 44 -7.56 3.77 0.21
N ASP A 45 -7.76 3.98 -1.09
CA ASP A 45 -8.75 3.27 -1.89
C ASP A 45 -8.47 1.77 -2.04
N TYR A 46 -7.19 1.40 -2.01
CA TYR A 46 -6.78 0.00 -1.92
C TYR A 46 -7.21 -0.60 -0.57
N MET A 47 -6.84 0.05 0.54
CA MET A 47 -7.15 -0.41 1.89
C MET A 47 -8.64 -0.47 2.18
N LEU A 48 -9.40 0.54 1.73
CA LEU A 48 -10.85 0.62 1.90
C LEU A 48 -11.54 -0.59 1.26
N ALA A 49 -11.09 -1.01 0.07
CA ALA A 49 -11.69 -2.13 -0.64
C ALA A 49 -11.50 -3.48 0.07
N LEU A 50 -10.50 -3.60 0.94
CA LEU A 50 -10.22 -4.82 1.69
C LEU A 50 -10.91 -4.85 3.06
N GLY A 51 -11.37 -3.69 3.54
CA GLY A 51 -11.90 -3.54 4.89
C GLY A 51 -13.15 -4.37 5.17
N GLU A 52 -14.08 -4.51 4.22
CA GLU A 52 -15.29 -5.31 4.42
C GLU A 52 -15.01 -6.83 4.44
N PRO A 53 -14.30 -7.42 3.45
CA PRO A 53 -13.88 -8.82 3.52
C PRO A 53 -13.10 -9.15 4.80
N HIS A 54 -12.20 -8.26 5.23
CA HIS A 54 -11.41 -8.45 6.45
C HIS A 54 -12.29 -8.53 7.70
N LYS A 55 -13.23 -7.57 7.86
CA LYS A 55 -14.16 -7.55 9.00
C LYS A 55 -15.02 -8.81 9.07
N ASN A 56 -15.37 -9.37 7.92
CA ASN A 56 -16.19 -10.58 7.83
C ASN A 56 -15.38 -11.87 7.97
N GLY A 57 -14.05 -11.80 8.06
CA GLY A 57 -13.18 -12.98 8.04
C GLY A 57 -13.23 -13.76 6.72
N ASP A 58 -13.64 -13.12 5.62
CA ASP A 58 -13.76 -13.76 4.31
C ASP A 58 -12.43 -13.67 3.55
N ALA A 59 -11.53 -14.61 3.83
CA ALA A 59 -10.21 -14.66 3.21
C ALA A 59 -10.28 -14.77 1.68
N ALA A 60 -11.27 -15.51 1.14
CA ALA A 60 -11.40 -15.68 -0.31
C ALA A 60 -11.77 -14.35 -0.99
N ALA A 61 -12.73 -13.61 -0.45
CA ALA A 61 -13.09 -12.29 -0.95
C ALA A 61 -11.95 -11.27 -0.76
N TYR A 62 -11.25 -11.32 0.38
CA TYR A 62 -10.10 -10.46 0.65
C TYR A 62 -9.00 -10.64 -0.40
N ILE A 63 -8.53 -11.88 -0.58
CA ILE A 63 -7.45 -12.21 -1.53
C ILE A 63 -7.85 -11.87 -2.96
N LYS A 64 -9.10 -12.17 -3.35
CA LYS A 64 -9.63 -11.81 -4.68
C LYS A 64 -9.59 -10.29 -4.90
N GLN A 65 -9.99 -9.52 -3.90
CA GLN A 65 -10.05 -8.06 -3.99
C GLN A 65 -8.65 -7.43 -3.99
N ALA A 66 -7.73 -7.97 -3.19
CA ALA A 66 -6.33 -7.58 -3.15
C ALA A 66 -5.67 -7.83 -4.51
N THR A 67 -5.80 -9.04 -5.06
CA THR A 67 -5.28 -9.43 -6.38
C THR A 67 -5.83 -8.51 -7.48
N LYS A 68 -7.14 -8.28 -7.50
CA LYS A 68 -7.79 -7.44 -8.51
C LYS A 68 -7.26 -6.01 -8.53
N LYS A 69 -6.86 -5.48 -7.37
CA LYS A 69 -6.41 -4.09 -7.21
C LYS A 69 -4.89 -3.94 -7.14
N LEU A 70 -4.13 -5.03 -7.16
CA LEU A 70 -2.67 -5.03 -7.02
C LEU A 70 -1.98 -4.08 -8.01
N SER A 71 -2.45 -4.03 -9.27
CA SER A 71 -1.90 -3.12 -10.27
C SER A 71 -2.00 -1.64 -9.90
N LYS A 72 -3.03 -1.23 -9.17
CA LYS A 72 -3.15 0.15 -8.67
C LYS A 72 -2.20 0.42 -7.52
N LEU A 73 -2.07 -0.53 -6.58
CA LEU A 73 -1.13 -0.41 -5.46
C LEU A 73 0.31 -0.28 -5.95
N ARG A 74 0.70 -1.07 -6.97
CA ARG A 74 2.01 -0.96 -7.62
C ARG A 74 2.22 0.43 -8.22
N LYS A 75 1.27 0.92 -9.02
CA LYS A 75 1.37 2.24 -9.65
C LYS A 75 1.51 3.38 -8.66
N ALA A 76 0.73 3.39 -7.58
CA ALA A 76 0.85 4.40 -6.54
C ALA A 76 2.22 4.35 -5.83
N THR A 77 2.77 3.14 -5.68
CA THR A 77 4.11 2.94 -5.11
C THR A 77 5.20 3.42 -6.07
N GLU A 78 5.10 3.07 -7.36
CA GLU A 78 6.02 3.52 -8.41
C GLU A 78 6.03 5.04 -8.51
N LEU A 79 4.83 5.67 -8.52
CA LEU A 79 4.69 7.12 -8.52
C LEU A 79 5.40 7.74 -7.31
N PHE A 80 5.12 7.24 -6.10
CA PHE A 80 5.75 7.77 -4.89
C PHE A 80 7.29 7.66 -4.94
N LEU A 81 7.83 6.54 -5.41
CA LEU A 81 9.27 6.35 -5.53
C LEU A 81 9.92 7.29 -6.56
N ASP A 82 9.19 7.67 -7.60
CA ASP A 82 9.66 8.57 -8.64
C ASP A 82 9.69 10.02 -8.15
N ILE A 83 8.61 10.48 -7.51
CA ILE A 83 8.45 11.89 -7.10
C ILE A 83 9.11 12.21 -5.75
N GLN A 84 9.24 11.23 -4.84
CA GLN A 84 9.72 11.48 -3.47
C GLN A 84 11.07 12.22 -3.40
N PRO A 85 12.10 11.90 -4.22
CA PRO A 85 13.39 12.60 -4.17
C PRO A 85 13.31 14.08 -4.53
N GLU A 86 12.34 14.48 -5.35
CA GLU A 86 12.13 15.88 -5.76
C GLU A 86 11.29 16.64 -4.71
N ILE A 87 10.38 15.94 -4.04
CA ILE A 87 9.50 16.50 -3.01
C ILE A 87 10.26 16.83 -1.72
N SER A 88 11.07 15.90 -1.21
CA SER A 88 11.73 16.07 0.08
C SER A 88 12.93 15.14 0.25
N ASP A 89 14.04 15.68 0.76
CA ASP A 89 15.22 14.90 1.15
C ASP A 89 15.17 14.38 2.60
N HIS A 90 14.09 14.69 3.33
CA HIS A 90 13.94 14.35 4.73
C HIS A 90 13.87 12.82 4.94
N THR A 91 14.55 12.33 5.98
CA THR A 91 14.66 10.89 6.29
C THR A 91 13.29 10.20 6.39
N ASN A 92 12.26 10.87 6.90
CA ASN A 92 10.90 10.30 6.98
C ASN A 92 10.35 9.91 5.60
N PHE A 93 10.57 10.72 4.57
CA PHE A 93 10.11 10.44 3.22
C PHE A 93 10.89 9.27 2.61
N GLN A 94 12.21 9.25 2.79
CA GLN A 94 13.06 8.15 2.34
C GLN A 94 12.66 6.81 3.00
N MET A 95 12.40 6.83 4.32
CA MET A 95 11.96 5.64 5.06
C MET A 95 10.54 5.22 4.68
N ALA A 96 9.64 6.17 4.41
CA ALA A 96 8.30 5.88 3.91
C ALA A 96 8.36 5.21 2.53
N ALA A 97 9.19 5.72 1.63
CA ALA A 97 9.43 5.16 0.29
C ALA A 97 9.95 3.72 0.38
N GLN A 98 10.98 3.49 1.21
CA GLN A 98 11.53 2.15 1.41
C GLN A 98 10.51 1.18 2.01
N SER A 99 9.81 1.59 3.08
CA SER A 99 8.80 0.77 3.76
C SER A 99 7.64 0.40 2.82
N LEU A 100 7.15 1.36 2.03
CA LEU A 100 6.09 1.11 1.05
C LEU A 100 6.55 0.13 -0.02
N LYS A 101 7.75 0.34 -0.58
CA LYS A 101 8.32 -0.52 -1.62
C LYS A 101 8.45 -1.96 -1.15
N GLU A 102 9.05 -2.18 0.02
CA GLU A 102 9.23 -3.53 0.57
C GLU A 102 7.88 -4.21 0.81
N ALA A 103 6.95 -3.54 1.48
CA ALA A 103 5.63 -4.09 1.76
C ALA A 103 4.87 -4.47 0.48
N VAL A 104 4.89 -3.60 -0.54
CA VAL A 104 4.18 -3.85 -1.81
C VAL A 104 4.86 -4.94 -2.63
N THR A 105 6.19 -5.04 -2.58
CA THR A 105 6.94 -6.13 -3.22
C THR A 105 6.54 -7.47 -2.60
N GLU A 106 6.51 -7.57 -1.27
CA GLU A 106 6.10 -8.82 -0.60
C GLU A 106 4.62 -9.16 -0.83
N VAL A 107 3.73 -8.16 -0.81
CA VAL A 107 2.30 -8.34 -1.16
C VAL A 107 2.17 -8.91 -2.58
N ASP A 108 2.94 -8.39 -3.52
CA ASP A 108 2.95 -8.86 -4.90
C ASP A 108 3.40 -10.33 -4.98
N GLU A 109 4.54 -10.67 -4.38
CA GLU A 109 5.07 -12.03 -4.39
C GLU A 109 4.08 -13.04 -3.81
N LEU A 110 3.42 -12.67 -2.70
CA LEU A 110 2.39 -13.50 -2.05
C LEU A 110 1.16 -13.71 -2.93
N LEU A 111 0.70 -12.68 -3.64
CA LEU A 111 -0.51 -12.73 -4.48
C LEU A 111 -0.25 -13.35 -5.87
N SER A 112 0.95 -13.18 -6.41
CA SER A 112 1.38 -13.75 -7.68
C SER A 112 1.79 -15.23 -7.56
N GLY A 113 1.75 -15.78 -6.34
CA GLY A 113 1.98 -17.19 -6.07
C GLY A 113 3.44 -17.60 -6.11
N GLY A 114 4.32 -16.79 -5.49
CA GLY A 114 5.75 -17.02 -5.23
C GLY A 114 6.39 -18.18 -5.99
N LYS A 115 7.21 -17.88 -7.00
CA LYS A 115 8.10 -18.88 -7.61
C LYS A 115 9.09 -19.42 -6.60
#